data_AF-A0A963PTC8-F1
#
_entry.id   AF-A0A963PTC8-F1
#
_cell.length_a   1.000
_cell.length_b   1.000
_cell.length_c   1.000
_cell.angle_alpha   90.00
_cell.angle_beta   90.00
_cell.angle_gamma   90.00
#
_symmetry.space_group_name_H-M   'P 1'
#
loop_
_entity.id
_entity.type
_entity.pdbx_description
1 polymer ?
#
loop_
_entity_poly.entity_id
_entity_poly.type
_entity_poly.pdbx_seq_one_letter_code
_entity_poly.pdbx_strand_id
1 'polypeptide(L)'
;MTAQFQVTGIVGTGAMGRGIAQLAAQAGSEVLLFDNQPQASEKARAEVCAQWDRLCEKGRMDAATVAACKDRLRCADTLDDLAPCTLVIEAIVERLDAKQGLFAALEGIVA
;
A
#
# COMPACT_ATOMS: atom_id res chain seq x y z
N MET A 1 -16.89 -4.98 -7.71
CA MET A 1 -15.81 -4.35 -8.49
C MET A 1 -14.72 -5.39 -8.63
N THR A 2 -14.35 -5.79 -9.85
CA THR A 2 -13.24 -6.72 -10.06
C THR A 2 -11.97 -5.91 -10.13
N ALA A 3 -11.06 -6.06 -9.18
CA ALA A 3 -9.79 -5.34 -9.20
C ALA A 3 -8.94 -5.86 -10.37
N GLN A 4 -8.45 -4.94 -11.21
CA GLN A 4 -7.58 -5.30 -12.34
C GLN A 4 -6.24 -5.86 -11.86
N PHE A 5 -5.72 -5.31 -10.76
CA PHE A 5 -4.56 -5.82 -10.03
C PHE A 5 -5.06 -6.40 -8.70
N GLN A 6 -4.96 -7.72 -8.54
CA GLN A 6 -5.52 -8.41 -7.37
C GLN A 6 -4.73 -8.07 -6.11
N VAL A 7 -3.40 -8.11 -6.20
CA VAL A 7 -2.46 -7.75 -5.13
C VAL A 7 -1.52 -6.67 -5.66
N THR A 8 -1.45 -5.55 -4.94
CA THR A 8 -0.65 -4.37 -5.29
C THR A 8 0.33 -4.06 -4.16
N GLY A 9 1.63 -4.04 -4.47
CA GLY A 9 2.69 -3.65 -3.54
C GLY A 9 2.95 -2.15 -3.62
N ILE A 10 3.06 -1.47 -2.48
CA ILE A 10 3.45 -0.07 -2.39
C ILE A 10 4.74 0.01 -1.59
N VAL A 11 5.82 0.42 -2.26
CA VAL A 11 7.14 0.55 -1.63
C VAL A 11 7.42 2.01 -1.32
N GLY A 12 7.49 2.33 -0.03
CA GLY A 12 7.58 3.69 0.48
C GLY A 12 6.23 4.16 1.00
N THR A 13 6.19 4.53 2.28
CA THR A 13 4.95 4.78 3.04
C THR A 13 4.79 6.24 3.46
N GLY A 14 5.50 7.13 2.74
CA GLY A 14 5.34 8.59 2.82
C GLY A 14 3.96 9.08 2.36
N ALA A 15 3.78 10.39 2.25
CA ALA A 15 2.49 10.98 1.89
C ALA A 15 1.91 10.44 0.57
N MET A 16 2.75 10.31 -0.46
CA MET A 16 2.36 9.75 -1.75
C MET A 16 1.98 8.27 -1.64
N GLY A 17 2.83 7.45 -1.01
CA GLY A 17 2.58 6.02 -0.82
C GLY A 17 1.27 5.74 -0.10
N ARG A 18 0.95 6.50 0.96
CA ARG A 18 -0.32 6.39 1.67
C ARG A 18 -1.53 6.72 0.80
N GLY A 19 -1.44 7.79 -0.01
CA GLY A 19 -2.51 8.17 -0.93
C GLY A 19 -2.76 7.11 -2.00
N ILE A 20 -1.69 6.54 -2.57
CA ILE A 20 -1.78 5.47 -3.56
C ILE A 20 -2.40 4.22 -2.92
N ALA A 21 -1.92 3.82 -1.75
CA ALA A 21 -2.44 2.66 -1.02
C ALA A 21 -3.93 2.80 -0.68
N GLN A 22 -4.33 4.00 -0.25
CA GLN A 22 -5.73 4.32 0.03
C GLN A 22 -6.61 4.09 -1.21
N LEU A 23 -6.20 4.66 -2.35
CA LEU A 23 -6.95 4.55 -3.60
C LEU A 23 -7.00 3.10 -4.12
N ALA A 24 -5.89 2.38 -4.05
CA ALA A 24 -5.82 0.98 -4.49
C ALA A 24 -6.75 0.07 -3.67
N ALA A 25 -6.75 0.21 -2.33
CA ALA A 25 -7.62 -0.57 -1.45
C ALA A 25 -9.12 -0.25 -1.68
N GLN A 26 -9.44 1.02 -1.93
CA GLN A 26 -10.79 1.47 -2.30
C GLN A 26 -11.24 0.97 -3.67
N ALA A 27 -10.31 0.84 -4.62
CA ALA A 27 -10.56 0.24 -5.93
C ALA A 27 -10.75 -1.30 -5.87
N GLY A 28 -10.47 -1.91 -4.72
CA GLY A 28 -10.72 -3.32 -4.45
C GLY A 28 -9.49 -4.22 -4.45
N SER A 29 -8.28 -3.68 -4.65
CA SER A 29 -7.04 -4.45 -4.58
C SER A 29 -6.68 -4.79 -3.13
N GLU A 30 -6.10 -5.97 -2.90
CA GLU A 30 -5.27 -6.18 -1.71
C GLU A 30 -3.99 -5.36 -1.85
N VAL A 31 -3.58 -4.68 -0.78
CA VAL A 31 -2.45 -3.75 -0.79
C VAL A 31 -1.43 -4.17 0.26
N LEU A 32 -0.20 -4.39 -0.18
CA LEU A 32 0.95 -4.66 0.70
C LEU A 32 1.80 -3.40 0.83
N LEU A 33 1.89 -2.83 2.03
CA LEU A 33 2.72 -1.68 2.35
C LEU A 33 4.09 -2.13 2.84
N PHE A 34 5.14 -1.72 2.14
CA PHE A 34 6.53 -1.95 2.55
C PHE A 34 7.27 -0.63 2.71
N ASP A 35 8.09 -0.54 3.76
CA ASP A 35 9.02 0.56 4.00
C ASP A 35 10.26 0.01 4.71
N ASN A 36 11.43 0.57 4.43
CA ASN A 36 12.67 0.14 5.08
C ASN A 36 12.82 0.71 6.49
N GLN A 37 12.03 1.72 6.85
CA GLN A 37 12.00 2.28 8.19
C GLN A 37 11.13 1.41 9.09
N PRO A 38 11.66 0.91 10.22
CA PRO A 38 10.86 0.17 11.18
C PRO A 38 9.59 0.94 11.56
N GLN A 39 8.46 0.22 11.63
CA GLN A 39 7.14 0.76 12.01
C GLN A 39 6.52 1.77 11.03
N ALA A 40 7.21 2.19 9.96
CA ALA A 40 6.65 3.15 9.02
C ALA A 40 5.42 2.60 8.28
N SER A 41 5.46 1.33 7.86
CA SER A 41 4.31 0.63 7.26
C SER A 41 3.11 0.56 8.20
N GLU A 42 3.32 0.22 9.47
CA GLU A 42 2.25 0.14 10.47
C GLU A 42 1.62 1.51 10.74
N LYS A 43 2.47 2.54 10.91
CA LYS A 43 2.02 3.92 11.08
C LYS A 43 1.22 4.39 9.87
N ALA A 44 1.70 4.09 8.66
CA ALA A 44 1.01 4.44 7.44
C ALA A 44 -0.34 3.74 7.30
N ARG A 45 -0.41 2.44 7.61
CA ARG A 45 -1.67 1.69 7.68
C ARG A 45 -2.63 2.34 8.67
N ALA A 46 -2.17 2.67 9.87
CA ALA A 46 -2.99 3.31 10.89
C ALA A 46 -3.53 4.68 10.45
N GLU A 47 -2.70 5.51 9.81
CA GLU A 47 -3.11 6.80 9.27
C GLU A 47 -4.19 6.66 8.19
N VAL A 48 -4.03 5.71 7.25
CA VAL A 48 -5.03 5.46 6.19
C VAL A 48 -6.34 4.94 6.80
N CYS A 49 -6.26 4.00 7.75
CA CYS A 49 -7.42 3.51 8.48
C CYS A 49 -8.21 4.64 9.16
N ALA A 50 -7.50 5.53 9.86
CA ALA A 50 -8.12 6.68 10.53
C ALA A 50 -8.75 7.68 9.55
N GLN A 51 -8.19 7.82 8.34
CA GLN A 51 -8.80 8.65 7.30
C GLN A 51 -10.14 8.08 6.81
N TRP A 52 -10.22 6.75 6.62
CA TRP A 52 -11.48 6.11 6.25
C TRP A 52 -12.54 6.23 7.36
N ASP A 53 -12.14 6.08 8.62
CA ASP A 53 -13.06 6.29 9.76
C ASP A 53 -13.65 7.70 9.74
N ARG A 54 -12.80 8.73 9.54
CA ARG A 54 -13.26 10.13 9.43
C ARG A 54 -14.18 10.36 8.22
N LEU A 55 -13.99 9.64 7.11
CA LEU A 55 -14.89 9.72 5.96
C LEU A 55 -16.25 9.08 6.27
N CYS A 56 -16.25 7.98 7.03
CA CYS A 56 -17.47 7.33 7.50
C CYS A 56 -18.25 8.20 8.48
N GLU A 57 -17.58 8.80 9.46
CA GLU A 57 -18.18 9.77 10.41
C GLU A 57 -18.84 10.94 9.68
N LYS A 58 -18.26 11.37 8.56
CA LYS A 58 -18.81 12.45 7.71
C LYS A 58 -19.89 11.98 6.74
N GLY A 59 -20.29 10.70 6.78
CA GLY A 59 -21.27 10.11 5.87
C GLY A 59 -20.82 10.03 4.41
N ARG A 60 -19.51 10.12 4.14
CA ARG A 60 -18.93 10.08 2.78
C ARG A 60 -18.51 8.68 2.34
N MET A 61 -18.54 7.72 3.25
CA MET A 61 -18.19 6.32 3.03
C MET A 61 -19.02 5.48 4.01
N ASP A 62 -19.55 4.33 3.58
CA ASP A 62 -20.29 3.47 4.48
C ASP A 62 -19.36 2.58 5.32
N ALA A 63 -19.83 2.12 6.49
CA ALA A 63 -19.03 1.34 7.43
C ALA A 63 -18.58 -0.02 6.85
N ALA A 64 -19.37 -0.64 5.98
CA ALA A 64 -19.02 -1.92 5.36
C ALA A 64 -17.86 -1.74 4.36
N THR A 65 -17.88 -0.66 3.58
CA THR A 65 -16.80 -0.30 2.67
C THR A 65 -15.54 0.06 3.45
N VAL A 66 -15.64 0.77 4.58
CA VAL A 66 -14.48 1.03 5.45
C VAL A 66 -13.86 -0.28 5.94
N ALA A 67 -14.66 -1.19 6.49
CA ALA A 67 -14.17 -2.49 6.96
C ALA A 67 -13.47 -3.26 5.83
N ALA A 68 -14.10 -3.34 4.65
CA ALA A 68 -13.52 -4.02 3.49
C ALA A 68 -12.19 -3.38 3.02
N CYS A 69 -12.06 -2.05 3.09
CA CYS A 69 -10.79 -1.38 2.74
C CYS A 69 -9.69 -1.67 3.77
N LYS A 70 -10.04 -1.69 5.06
CA LYS A 70 -9.11 -2.02 6.15
C LYS A 70 -8.59 -3.45 6.06
N ASP A 71 -9.43 -4.39 5.68
CA ASP A 71 -9.07 -5.81 5.53
C ASP A 71 -8.09 -6.06 4.37
N ARG A 72 -8.17 -5.23 3.32
CA ARG A 72 -7.28 -5.28 2.16
C ARG A 72 -5.92 -4.65 2.39
N LEU A 73 -5.77 -3.75 3.36
CA LEU A 73 -4.53 -3.00 3.56
C LEU A 73 -3.62 -3.71 4.57
N ARG A 74 -2.53 -4.32 4.14
CA ARG A 74 -1.61 -5.10 4.99
C ARG A 74 -0.20 -4.52 4.96
N CYS A 75 0.59 -4.83 5.98
CA CYS A 75 2.02 -4.48 6.02
C CYS A 75 2.83 -5.70 5.59
N ALA A 76 3.87 -5.44 4.80
CA ALA A 76 4.94 -6.38 4.47
C ALA A 76 6.15 -6.05 5.35
N ASP A 77 6.80 -7.07 5.89
CA ASP A 77 7.98 -6.92 6.75
C ASP A 77 9.27 -6.90 5.93
N THR A 78 9.26 -7.56 4.79
CA THR A 78 10.38 -7.69 3.86
C THR A 78 9.96 -7.40 2.42
N LEU A 79 10.93 -7.14 1.54
CA LEU A 79 10.65 -7.03 0.10
C LEU A 79 10.13 -8.36 -0.48
N ASP A 80 10.58 -9.50 0.04
CA ASP A 80 10.17 -10.83 -0.41
C ASP A 80 8.67 -11.09 -0.21
N ASP A 81 8.07 -10.46 0.79
CA ASP A 81 6.62 -10.52 1.03
C ASP A 81 5.80 -9.91 -0.12
N LEU A 82 6.45 -9.17 -1.03
CA LEU A 82 5.83 -8.60 -2.24
C LEU A 82 5.80 -9.57 -3.42
N ALA A 83 6.36 -10.78 -3.30
CA ALA A 83 6.29 -11.82 -4.33
C ALA A 83 4.89 -12.08 -4.94
N PRO A 84 3.77 -12.05 -4.19
CA PRO A 84 2.44 -12.24 -4.77
C PRO A 84 1.90 -11.02 -5.54
N CYS A 85 2.59 -9.88 -5.53
CA CYS A 85 2.11 -8.65 -6.17
C CYS A 85 2.11 -8.77 -7.70
N THR A 86 0.97 -8.45 -8.30
CA THR A 86 0.81 -8.30 -9.77
C THR A 86 1.12 -6.89 -10.27
N LEU A 87 1.25 -5.94 -9.35
CA LEU A 87 1.65 -4.56 -9.58
C LEU A 87 2.44 -4.09 -8.37
N VAL A 88 3.60 -3.46 -8.61
CA VAL A 88 4.35 -2.76 -7.56
C VAL A 88 4.48 -1.30 -7.95
N ILE A 89 4.15 -0.40 -7.03
CA ILE A 89 4.30 1.05 -7.20
C ILE A 89 5.37 1.53 -6.21
N GLU A 90 6.42 2.12 -6.77
CA GLU A 90 7.51 2.72 -6.00
C GLU A 90 7.17 4.18 -5.65
N ALA A 91 7.32 4.53 -4.38
CA ALA A 91 7.07 5.85 -3.80
C ALA A 91 8.09 6.18 -2.68
N ILE A 92 9.36 5.85 -2.91
CA ILE A 92 10.50 6.14 -2.03
C ILE A 92 11.09 7.54 -2.30
N VAL A 93 12.17 7.88 -1.59
CA VAL A 93 12.90 9.14 -1.76
C VAL A 93 13.32 9.36 -3.22
N GLU A 94 13.27 10.62 -3.67
CA GLU A 94 13.65 11.02 -5.03
C GLU A 94 15.17 11.02 -5.21
N ARG A 95 15.74 9.82 -5.25
CA ARG A 95 17.16 9.55 -5.45
C ARG A 95 17.33 8.41 -6.45
N LEU A 96 18.07 8.70 -7.52
CA LEU A 96 18.23 7.76 -8.64
C LEU A 96 18.83 6.42 -8.19
N ASP A 97 19.89 6.47 -7.38
CA ASP A 97 20.59 5.29 -6.86
C ASP A 97 19.66 4.43 -5.99
N ALA A 98 18.88 5.06 -5.12
CA ALA A 98 17.91 4.38 -4.28
C ALA A 98 16.82 3.68 -5.12
N LYS A 99 16.25 4.37 -6.12
CA LYS A 99 15.22 3.80 -6.99
C LYS A 99 15.78 2.64 -7.82
N GLN A 100 16.93 2.83 -8.48
CA GLN A 100 17.55 1.75 -9.26
C GLN A 100 17.87 0.51 -8.42
N GLY A 101 18.38 0.70 -7.20
CA GLY A 101 18.64 -0.41 -6.28
C GLY A 101 17.36 -1.17 -5.89
N LEU A 102 16.26 -0.45 -5.64
CA LEU A 102 14.97 -1.07 -5.37
C LEU A 102 14.43 -1.84 -6.58
N PHE A 103 14.46 -1.26 -7.78
CA PHE A 103 14.02 -1.95 -9.00
C PHE A 103 14.82 -3.24 -9.25
N ALA A 104 16.15 -3.18 -9.10
CA ALA A 104 17.01 -4.37 -9.25
C ALA A 104 16.69 -5.46 -8.21
N ALA A 105 16.34 -5.09 -6.97
CA ALA A 105 15.91 -6.05 -5.96
C ALA A 105 14.55 -6.67 -6.29
N LEU A 106 13.60 -5.87 -6.77
CA LEU A 106 12.25 -6.32 -7.11
C LEU A 106 12.24 -7.26 -8.33
N GLU A 107 13.12 -7.08 -9.30
CA GLU A 107 13.24 -7.98 -10.48
C GLU A 107 13.44 -9.46 -10.10
N GLY A 108 14.06 -9.74 -8.95
CA GLY A 108 14.26 -11.11 -8.46
C GLY A 108 13.10 -11.66 -7.64
N ILE A 109 12.11 -10.83 -7.29
CA ILE A 109 11.05 -11.14 -6.31
C ILE A 109 9.70 -11.26 -6.99
N VAL A 110 9.36 -10.33 -7.89
CA VAL A 110 8.06 -10.30 -8.58
C VAL A 110 8.17 -10.87 -10.00
N ALA A 111 7.14 -11.61 -10.41
CA ALA A 111 7.10 -12.37 -11.68
C ALA A 111 6.62 -11.56 -12.89
#